data_AF-A0A6H1WWW4-F1
#
_entry.id   AF-A0A6H1WWW4-F1
#
_cell.length_a   1.000
_cell.length_b   1.000
_cell.length_c   1.000
_cell.angle_alpha   90.00
_cell.angle_beta   90.00
_cell.angle_gamma   90.00
#
_symmetry.space_group_name_H-M   'P 1'
#
loop_
_entity.id
_entity.type
_entity.pdbx_description
1 polymer ?
#
loop_
_entity_poly.entity_id
_entity_poly.type
_entity_poly.pdbx_seq_one_letter_code
_entity_poly.pdbx_strand_id
1 'polypeptide(L)'
;MKKSYKLILLVIVVAGIILFMSPKSFKHYYKDVQVYENGNKVSKIDIKLDGKVYKGRFIWQGLKFSEELHGNITIGDKNYSLSPVDLYEFPDLDGNYTDNGIYESLLSSNPEDIINDKYLTFYITHDKSKLYIISDSEEFIYPYNSDEDYQKVKDRMYR
;
A
#
# COMPACT_ATOMS: atom_id res chain seq x y z
N MET A 1 39.41 -25.13 19.95
CA MET A 1 37.98 -25.12 20.38
C MET A 1 37.38 -23.73 20.61
N LYS A 2 38.05 -22.76 21.26
CA LYS A 2 37.42 -21.44 21.54
C LYS A 2 37.23 -20.49 20.33
N LYS A 3 38.11 -20.55 19.31
CA LYS A 3 37.99 -19.71 18.08
C LYS A 3 36.84 -20.13 17.16
N SER A 4 36.64 -21.44 16.98
CA SER A 4 35.57 -21.99 16.13
C SER A 4 34.19 -21.70 16.70
N TYR A 5 34.00 -21.76 18.02
CA TYR A 5 32.73 -21.39 18.67
C TYR A 5 32.35 -19.91 18.43
N LYS A 6 33.31 -18.98 18.56
CA LYS A 6 33.06 -17.56 18.26
C LYS A 6 32.70 -17.30 16.79
N LEU A 7 33.35 -18.03 15.87
CA LEU A 7 33.05 -17.94 14.44
C LEU A 7 31.66 -18.48 14.12
N ILE A 8 31.29 -19.64 14.69
CA ILE A 8 29.96 -20.24 14.53
C ILE A 8 28.89 -19.29 15.09
N LEU A 9 29.11 -18.71 16.27
CA LEU A 9 28.20 -17.74 16.88
C LEU A 9 28.02 -16.51 15.98
N LEU A 10 29.11 -15.98 15.42
CA LEU A 10 29.07 -14.85 14.47
C LEU A 10 28.22 -15.20 13.23
N VAL A 11 28.43 -16.39 12.65
CA VAL A 11 27.67 -16.85 11.48
C VAL A 11 26.18 -16.98 11.80
N ILE A 12 25.83 -17.53 12.97
CA ILE A 12 24.43 -17.64 13.40
C ILE A 12 23.79 -16.25 13.58
N VAL A 13 24.51 -15.30 14.19
CA VAL A 13 24.02 -13.93 14.37
C VAL A 13 23.83 -13.23 13.02
N VAL A 14 24.81 -13.33 12.12
CA VAL A 14 24.72 -12.72 10.77
C VAL A 14 23.59 -13.35 9.97
N ALA A 15 23.47 -14.67 9.94
CA ALA A 15 22.37 -15.37 9.26
C ALA A 15 21.01 -14.98 9.86
N GLY A 16 20.93 -14.86 11.19
CA GLY A 16 19.73 -14.39 11.89
C GLY A 16 19.34 -12.98 11.49
N ILE A 17 20.30 -12.05 11.41
CA ILE A 17 20.06 -10.68 10.95
C ILE A 17 19.59 -10.67 9.49
N ILE A 18 20.23 -11.44 8.61
CA ILE A 18 19.84 -11.52 7.19
C ILE A 18 18.43 -12.06 7.04
N LEU A 19 18.08 -13.15 7.73
CA LEU A 19 16.74 -13.72 7.71
C LEU A 19 15.71 -12.76 8.29
N PHE A 20 16.08 -12.05 9.35
CA PHE A 20 15.23 -11.02 9.95
C PHE A 20 14.98 -9.87 8.98
N MET A 21 15.98 -9.41 8.24
CA MET A 21 15.85 -8.31 7.26
C MET A 21 15.28 -8.74 5.91
N SER A 22 15.23 -10.06 5.66
CA SER A 22 14.73 -10.58 4.39
C SER A 22 13.25 -10.26 4.20
N PRO A 23 12.83 -9.80 3.01
CA PRO A 23 11.46 -9.42 2.79
C PRO A 23 10.52 -10.63 2.90
N LYS A 24 9.40 -10.45 3.60
CA LYS A 24 8.39 -11.48 3.79
C LYS A 24 7.41 -11.49 2.62
N SER A 25 7.13 -12.66 2.07
CA SER A 25 6.16 -12.81 0.98
C SER A 25 4.76 -12.38 1.42
N PHE A 26 4.12 -11.50 0.63
CA PHE A 26 2.79 -10.96 0.88
C PHE A 26 1.95 -11.09 -0.39
N LYS A 27 1.67 -12.33 -0.77
CA LYS A 27 0.85 -12.66 -1.94
C LYS A 27 -0.58 -13.02 -1.53
N HIS A 28 -1.55 -12.67 -2.36
CA HIS A 28 -2.94 -13.09 -2.23
C HIS A 28 -3.70 -12.97 -3.56
N TYR A 29 -4.77 -13.74 -3.71
CA TYR A 29 -5.68 -13.64 -4.85
C TYR A 29 -7.11 -13.56 -4.35
N TYR A 30 -7.76 -12.44 -4.64
CA TYR A 30 -9.15 -12.16 -4.32
C TYR A 30 -9.98 -12.41 -5.57
N LYS A 31 -10.87 -13.38 -5.50
CA LYS A 31 -11.76 -13.74 -6.60
C LYS A 31 -13.11 -13.08 -6.43
N ASP A 32 -13.75 -12.68 -7.54
CA ASP A 32 -15.14 -12.21 -7.55
C ASP A 32 -15.39 -10.99 -6.62
N VAL A 33 -14.40 -10.11 -6.47
CA VAL A 33 -14.50 -8.89 -5.64
C VAL A 33 -15.61 -8.01 -6.19
N GLN A 34 -16.54 -7.61 -5.33
CA GLN A 34 -17.70 -6.83 -5.74
C GLN A 34 -17.31 -5.36 -5.89
N VAL A 35 -17.58 -4.79 -7.07
CA VAL A 35 -17.36 -3.38 -7.35
C VAL A 35 -18.66 -2.63 -7.17
N TYR A 36 -18.61 -1.53 -6.43
CA TYR A 36 -19.74 -0.64 -6.19
C TYR A 36 -19.44 0.76 -6.71
N GLU A 37 -20.40 1.35 -7.41
CA GLU A 37 -20.38 2.75 -7.83
C GLU A 37 -21.63 3.44 -7.27
N ASN A 38 -21.45 4.55 -6.55
CA ASN A 38 -22.54 5.27 -5.88
C ASN A 38 -23.46 4.35 -5.04
N GLY A 39 -22.87 3.37 -4.35
CA GLY A 39 -23.58 2.39 -3.52
C GLY A 39 -24.28 1.26 -4.28
N ASN A 40 -24.28 1.28 -5.61
CA ASN A 40 -24.87 0.22 -6.44
C ASN A 40 -23.79 -0.75 -6.91
N LYS A 41 -24.08 -2.05 -6.84
CA LYS A 41 -23.19 -3.08 -7.36
C LYS A 41 -23.19 -3.03 -8.89
N VAL A 42 -22.04 -2.78 -9.49
CA VAL A 42 -21.90 -2.63 -10.94
C VAL A 42 -21.21 -3.81 -11.62
N SER A 43 -20.27 -4.47 -10.93
CA SER A 43 -19.50 -5.57 -11.54
C SER A 43 -18.83 -6.47 -10.49
N LYS A 44 -18.12 -7.47 -10.98
CA LYS A 44 -17.17 -8.28 -10.21
C LYS A 44 -15.82 -8.27 -10.91
N ILE A 45 -14.76 -8.22 -10.12
CA ILE A 45 -13.39 -8.20 -10.62
C ILE A 45 -12.51 -9.11 -9.78
N ASP A 46 -11.51 -9.70 -10.42
CA ASP A 46 -10.47 -10.44 -9.71
C ASP A 46 -9.30 -9.50 -9.40
N ILE A 47 -8.72 -9.66 -8.21
CA ILE A 47 -7.57 -8.88 -7.75
C ILE A 47 -6.45 -9.84 -7.36
N LYS A 48 -5.27 -9.66 -7.94
CA LYS A 48 -4.07 -10.43 -7.62
C LYS A 48 -3.02 -9.52 -7.03
N LEU A 49 -2.58 -9.83 -5.81
CA LEU A 49 -1.51 -9.12 -5.13
C LEU A 49 -0.24 -9.99 -5.15
N ASP A 50 0.82 -9.46 -5.73
CA ASP A 50 2.17 -10.02 -5.66
C ASP A 50 3.09 -9.04 -4.91
N GLY A 51 2.95 -9.02 -3.59
CA GLY A 51 3.69 -8.15 -2.69
C GLY A 51 4.77 -8.84 -1.87
N LYS A 52 5.65 -8.02 -1.31
CA LYS A 52 6.65 -8.36 -0.30
C LYS A 52 6.72 -7.25 0.73
N VAL A 53 6.76 -7.64 2.00
CA VAL A 53 6.90 -6.71 3.12
C VAL A 53 8.39 -6.55 3.43
N TYR A 54 8.87 -5.31 3.36
CA TYR A 54 10.23 -4.91 3.69
C TYR A 54 10.25 -4.19 5.04
N LYS A 55 11.39 -4.28 5.73
CA LYS A 55 11.64 -3.47 6.92
C LYS A 55 12.18 -2.13 6.48
N GLY A 56 11.47 -1.06 6.84
CA GLY A 56 11.83 0.32 6.57
C GLY A 56 12.69 0.91 7.69
N ARG A 57 12.31 2.09 8.18
CA ARG A 57 13.00 2.82 9.25
C ARG A 57 12.81 2.15 10.62
N PHE A 58 13.75 2.41 11.54
CA PHE A 58 13.61 1.97 12.92
C PHE A 58 12.78 2.98 13.74
N ILE A 59 11.75 2.49 14.42
CA ILE A 59 10.85 3.25 15.26
C ILE A 59 11.25 3.07 16.72
N TRP A 60 11.85 4.12 17.30
CA TRP A 60 12.39 4.09 18.66
C TRP A 60 11.32 3.88 19.74
N GLN A 61 10.13 4.46 19.57
CA GLN A 61 9.04 4.36 20.54
C GLN A 61 8.54 2.90 20.71
N GLY A 62 8.53 2.12 19.63
CA GLY A 62 8.08 0.73 19.63
C GLY A 62 9.21 -0.30 19.61
N LEU A 63 10.48 0.15 19.56
CA LEU A 63 11.68 -0.68 19.38
C LEU A 63 11.53 -1.71 18.26
N LYS A 64 10.95 -1.28 17.13
CA LYS A 64 10.67 -2.13 15.96
C LYS A 64 10.96 -1.39 14.66
N PHE A 65 11.07 -2.13 13.56
CA PHE A 65 11.14 -1.53 12.23
C PHE A 65 9.73 -1.25 11.71
N SER A 66 9.55 -0.16 10.97
CA SER A 66 8.36 0.01 10.12
C SER A 66 8.34 -1.09 9.06
N GLU A 67 7.15 -1.40 8.58
CA GLU A 67 6.94 -2.40 7.53
C GLU A 67 6.30 -1.71 6.32
N GLU A 68 6.89 -1.93 5.15
CA GLU A 68 6.42 -1.35 3.89
C GLU A 68 6.05 -2.46 2.92
N LEU A 69 4.90 -2.34 2.27
CA LEU A 69 4.44 -3.29 1.26
C LEU A 69 4.86 -2.84 -0.14
N HIS A 70 5.84 -3.52 -0.70
CA HIS A 70 6.32 -3.31 -2.06
C HIS A 70 5.81 -4.41 -2.99
N GLY A 71 5.59 -4.10 -4.26
CA GLY A 71 5.28 -5.12 -5.27
C GLY A 71 4.31 -4.62 -6.32
N ASN A 72 3.47 -5.53 -6.83
CA ASN A 72 2.49 -5.22 -7.85
C ASN A 72 1.11 -5.77 -7.49
N ILE A 73 0.08 -5.09 -7.98
CA ILE A 73 -1.30 -5.52 -7.91
C ILE A 73 -1.91 -5.54 -9.31
N THR A 74 -2.59 -6.63 -9.65
CA THR A 74 -3.41 -6.75 -10.85
C THR A 74 -4.87 -6.60 -10.45
N ILE A 75 -5.60 -5.70 -11.08
CA ILE A 75 -7.04 -5.48 -10.88
C ILE A 75 -7.71 -5.71 -12.23
N GLY A 76 -8.40 -6.83 -12.39
CA GLY A 76 -8.92 -7.28 -13.68
C GLY A 76 -7.78 -7.55 -14.66
N ASP A 77 -7.72 -6.76 -15.73
CA ASP A 77 -6.70 -6.81 -16.78
C ASP A 77 -5.58 -5.78 -16.59
N LYS A 78 -5.69 -4.88 -15.61
CA LYS A 78 -4.73 -3.80 -15.36
C LYS A 78 -3.71 -4.17 -14.30
N ASN A 79 -2.47 -3.77 -14.49
CA ASN A 79 -1.38 -3.95 -13.54
C ASN A 79 -0.93 -2.59 -12.98
N TYR A 80 -0.66 -2.57 -11.68
CA TYR A 80 -0.18 -1.41 -10.96
C TYR A 80 0.99 -1.79 -10.07
N SER A 81 2.00 -0.92 -10.00
CA SER A 81 3.04 -0.98 -8.98
C SER A 81 2.53 -0.38 -7.68
N LEU A 82 2.95 -0.96 -6.56
CA LEU A 82 2.73 -0.42 -5.23
C LEU A 82 3.87 0.54 -4.88
N SER A 83 3.52 1.80 -4.67
CA SER A 83 4.40 2.81 -4.07
C SER A 83 4.05 2.93 -2.59
N PRO A 84 4.80 2.29 -1.69
CA PRO A 84 4.44 2.19 -0.29
C PRO A 84 4.46 3.56 0.40
N VAL A 85 3.51 3.74 1.30
CA VAL A 85 3.47 4.87 2.24
C VAL A 85 3.91 4.35 3.59
N ASP A 86 4.94 4.96 4.18
CA ASP A 86 5.37 4.61 5.53
C ASP A 86 4.38 5.22 6.53
N LEU A 87 3.42 4.41 6.98
CA LEU A 87 2.40 4.85 7.93
C LEU A 87 2.96 5.31 9.28
N TYR A 88 4.21 4.96 9.59
CA TYR A 88 4.89 5.50 10.76
C TYR A 88 5.47 6.89 10.51
N GLU A 89 5.30 7.49 9.33
CA GLU A 89 5.69 8.87 9.04
C GLU A 89 4.87 9.89 9.80
N PHE A 90 3.59 9.58 10.06
CA PHE A 90 2.67 10.49 10.73
C PHE A 90 2.23 9.90 12.07
N PRO A 91 2.53 10.57 13.19
CA PRO A 91 2.01 10.14 14.48
C PRO A 91 0.50 10.39 14.54
N ASP A 92 -0.21 9.63 15.38
CA ASP A 92 -1.60 9.91 15.72
C ASP A 92 -1.74 11.25 16.45
N LEU A 93 -2.99 11.64 16.77
CA LEU A 93 -3.30 12.88 17.48
C LEU A 93 -2.59 13.00 18.84
N ASP A 94 -2.20 11.87 19.44
CA ASP A 94 -1.50 11.78 20.72
C ASP A 94 0.03 11.71 20.56
N GLY A 95 0.55 11.80 19.33
CA GLY A 95 1.99 11.76 19.05
C GLY A 95 2.58 10.35 18.95
N ASN A 96 1.74 9.30 18.94
CA ASN A 96 2.18 7.91 18.88
C ASN A 96 2.21 7.42 17.44
N TYR A 97 3.29 6.74 17.06
CA TYR A 97 3.34 6.04 15.78
C TYR A 97 2.71 4.65 15.93
N THR A 98 1.42 4.54 15.60
CA THR A 98 0.66 3.29 15.76
C THR A 98 0.69 2.44 14.49
N ASP A 99 0.95 1.16 14.68
CA ASP A 99 0.71 0.16 13.65
C ASP A 99 -0.77 -0.14 13.61
N ASN A 100 -1.48 0.42 12.65
CA ASN A 100 -2.92 0.21 12.53
C ASN A 100 -3.25 -1.14 11.89
N GLY A 101 -2.25 -2.01 11.65
CA GLY A 101 -2.43 -3.32 11.04
C GLY A 101 -2.83 -3.26 9.57
N ILE A 102 -2.53 -2.13 8.91
CA ILE A 102 -2.88 -1.82 7.53
C ILE A 102 -1.60 -1.42 6.82
N TYR A 103 -1.37 -1.94 5.62
CA TYR A 103 -0.40 -1.38 4.69
C TYR A 103 -1.10 -0.38 3.78
N GLU A 104 -0.49 0.78 3.58
CA GLU A 104 -0.92 1.80 2.63
C GLU A 104 0.07 1.88 1.46
N SER A 105 -0.44 2.04 0.24
CA SER A 105 0.38 2.27 -0.95
C SER A 105 -0.40 3.08 -1.98
N LEU A 106 0.30 3.89 -2.76
CA LEU A 106 -0.24 4.49 -3.97
C LEU A 106 -0.09 3.49 -5.12
N LEU A 107 -1.16 3.31 -5.90
CA LEU A 107 -1.13 2.50 -7.11
C LEU A 107 -0.73 3.36 -8.28
N SER A 108 0.33 2.94 -8.98
CA SER A 108 0.74 3.57 -10.24
C SER A 108 0.73 2.57 -11.38
N SER A 109 0.14 2.95 -12.52
CA SER A 109 0.26 2.19 -13.77
C SER A 109 1.64 2.35 -14.42
N ASN A 110 2.41 3.37 -14.02
CA ASN A 110 3.77 3.60 -14.47
C ASN A 110 4.68 3.93 -13.26
N PRO A 111 5.60 3.04 -12.85
CA PRO A 111 6.41 3.22 -11.65
C PRO A 111 7.33 4.46 -11.69
N GLU A 112 7.62 5.01 -12.87
CA GLU A 112 8.44 6.23 -13.02
C GLU A 112 7.64 7.53 -12.91
N ASP A 113 6.31 7.45 -12.95
CA ASP A 113 5.40 8.60 -13.08
C ASP A 113 4.83 9.09 -11.74
N ILE A 114 5.52 8.83 -10.62
CA ILE A 114 5.10 9.12 -9.22
C ILE A 114 4.88 10.64 -8.94
N ILE A 115 4.97 11.49 -9.96
CA ILE A 115 4.76 12.95 -9.90
C ILE A 115 3.35 13.38 -10.39
N ASN A 116 2.53 12.52 -11.00
CA ASN A 116 1.18 12.88 -11.49
C ASN A 116 0.04 12.63 -10.48
N ASP A 117 -0.76 13.65 -10.16
CA ASP A 117 -1.83 13.72 -9.12
C ASP A 117 -3.04 12.74 -9.23
N LYS A 118 -2.94 11.64 -9.97
CA LYS A 118 -4.03 10.65 -10.16
C LYS A 118 -3.71 9.28 -9.57
N TYR A 119 -3.24 9.24 -8.33
CA TYR A 119 -3.02 7.97 -7.64
C TYR A 119 -4.33 7.39 -7.11
N LEU A 120 -4.45 6.07 -7.22
CA LEU A 120 -5.39 5.33 -6.39
C LEU A 120 -4.68 5.00 -5.09
N THR A 121 -5.31 5.33 -3.97
CA THR A 121 -4.81 4.99 -2.64
C THR A 121 -5.30 3.59 -2.29
N PHE A 122 -4.36 2.70 -2.00
CA PHE A 122 -4.59 1.29 -1.69
C PHE A 122 -4.29 1.00 -0.24
N TYR A 123 -5.25 0.37 0.43
CA TYR A 123 -5.13 -0.09 1.80
C TYR A 123 -5.38 -1.59 1.86
N ILE A 124 -4.60 -2.31 2.66
CA ILE A 124 -4.81 -3.73 2.92
C ILE A 124 -4.44 -4.09 4.35
N THR A 125 -5.28 -4.89 5.01
CA THR A 125 -4.97 -5.38 6.35
C THR A 125 -3.84 -6.41 6.32
N HIS A 126 -3.01 -6.48 7.37
CA HIS A 126 -1.87 -7.42 7.46
C HIS A 126 -2.29 -8.89 7.32
N ASP A 127 -3.50 -9.22 7.75
CA ASP A 127 -4.07 -10.56 7.63
C ASP A 127 -4.69 -10.85 6.24
N LYS A 128 -4.71 -9.85 5.35
CA LYS A 128 -5.28 -9.90 3.99
C LYS A 128 -6.78 -10.12 3.97
N SER A 129 -7.48 -9.92 5.09
CA SER A 129 -8.93 -10.13 5.16
C SER A 129 -9.71 -9.01 4.49
N LYS A 130 -9.14 -7.80 4.42
CA LYS A 130 -9.79 -6.62 3.83
C LYS A 130 -8.80 -5.83 2.98
N LEU A 131 -9.29 -5.32 1.86
CA LEU A 131 -8.59 -4.36 1.02
C LEU A 131 -9.55 -3.24 0.63
N TYR A 132 -9.01 -2.05 0.45
CA TYR A 132 -9.71 -0.86 -0.02
C TYR A 132 -8.87 -0.19 -1.11
N ILE A 133 -9.52 0.27 -2.16
CA ILE A 133 -8.89 1.09 -3.20
C ILE A 133 -9.76 2.33 -3.32
N ILE A 134 -9.16 3.48 -3.10
CA ILE A 134 -9.81 4.80 -3.10
C ILE A 134 -9.17 5.62 -4.22
N SER A 135 -9.95 6.44 -4.91
CA SER A 135 -9.45 7.36 -5.93
C SER A 135 -9.62 8.77 -5.40
N ASP A 136 -8.52 9.47 -5.09
CA ASP A 136 -8.54 10.81 -4.48
C ASP A 136 -8.56 11.95 -5.52
N SER A 137 -9.26 11.78 -6.65
CA SER A 137 -9.36 12.87 -7.62
C SER A 137 -10.34 13.96 -7.16
N GLU A 138 -9.82 14.86 -6.31
CA GLU A 138 -10.28 16.21 -5.94
C GLU A 138 -11.59 16.33 -5.12
N GLU A 139 -11.57 17.23 -4.12
CA GLU A 139 -12.71 17.58 -3.28
C GLU A 139 -13.93 18.01 -4.13
N PHE A 140 -15.02 17.27 -4.00
CA PHE A 140 -16.29 17.60 -4.61
C PHE A 140 -16.99 18.71 -3.81
N ILE A 141 -16.94 19.95 -4.28
CA ILE A 141 -17.81 21.00 -3.75
C ILE A 141 -19.13 20.97 -4.53
N TYR A 142 -20.18 20.47 -3.87
CA TYR A 142 -21.57 20.62 -4.26
C TYR A 142 -22.28 21.55 -3.26
N PRO A 143 -23.12 22.50 -3.70
CA PRO A 143 -23.51 22.78 -5.09
C PRO A 143 -22.48 23.61 -5.88
N TYR A 144 -22.52 23.46 -7.22
CA TYR A 144 -21.65 24.18 -8.15
C TYR A 144 -22.11 25.64 -8.36
N ASN A 145 -21.16 26.55 -8.54
CA ASN A 145 -21.44 27.99 -8.67
C ASN A 145 -21.58 28.47 -10.13
N SER A 146 -21.20 27.68 -11.15
CA SER A 146 -21.29 28.09 -12.56
C SER A 146 -21.38 26.93 -13.57
N ASP A 147 -21.90 27.20 -14.77
CA ASP A 147 -22.02 26.24 -15.89
C ASP A 147 -20.67 25.84 -16.50
N GLU A 148 -19.65 26.69 -16.41
CA GLU A 148 -18.31 26.40 -16.92
C GLU A 148 -17.63 25.30 -16.08
N ASP A 149 -17.88 25.30 -14.77
CA ASP A 149 -17.39 24.27 -13.85
C ASP A 149 -18.04 22.91 -14.16
N TYR A 150 -19.33 22.90 -14.53
CA TYR A 150 -20.03 21.68 -14.95
C TYR A 150 -19.48 21.09 -16.25
N GLN A 151 -19.18 21.91 -17.27
CA GLN A 151 -18.64 21.39 -18.54
C GLN A 151 -17.21 20.83 -18.38
N LYS A 152 -16.38 21.44 -17.54
CA LYS A 152 -15.04 20.93 -17.21
C LYS A 152 -15.10 19.56 -16.50
N VAL A 153 -16.09 19.35 -15.63
CA VAL A 153 -16.34 18.05 -14.98
C VAL A 153 -16.78 17.01 -16.01
N LYS A 154 -17.72 17.35 -16.89
CA LYS A 154 -18.20 16.47 -17.96
C LYS A 154 -17.06 16.03 -18.88
N ASP A 155 -16.24 16.95 -19.36
CA ASP A 155 -15.13 16.64 -20.28
C ASP A 155 -14.05 15.75 -19.64
N ARG A 156 -13.92 15.77 -18.31
CA ARG A 156 -12.99 14.91 -17.55
C ARG A 156 -13.51 13.49 -17.34
N MET A 157 -14.82 13.27 -17.25
CA MET A 157 -15.41 11.93 -17.12
C MET A 157 -15.33 11.10 -18.42
N TYR A 158 -15.14 11.77 -19.57
CA TYR A 158 -15.09 11.15 -20.89
C TYR A 158 -13.67 11.07 -21.50
N ARG A 159 -12.61 11.26 -20.69
CA ARG A 159 -11.19 11.07 -21.08
C ARG A 159 -10.54 9.98 -20.25
#